data_AF-A0A2U2J4F6-F1
#
_entry.id   AF-A0A2U2J4F6-F1
#
_cell.length_a   1.000
_cell.length_b   1.000
_cell.length_c   1.000
_cell.angle_alpha   90.00
_cell.angle_beta   90.00
_cell.angle_gamma   90.00
#
_symmetry.space_group_name_H-M   'P 1'
#
loop_
_entity.id
_entity.type
_entity.pdbx_description
1 polymer ?
#
loop_
_entity_poly.entity_id
_entity_poly.type
_entity_poly.pdbx_seq_one_letter_code
_entity_poly.pdbx_strand_id
1 'polypeptide(L)'
;MGGLSLWHWLVVGVIILLLFGKGRFSDMMGDVAKGIKSFKKGMSEDEEKPAEPRRIEGGRTVDATPPVERSPVVDPEERREP
;
A
#
# COMPACT_ATOMS: atom_id res chain seq x y z
N MET A 1 36.33 22.29 12.21
CA MET A 1 36.01 21.38 11.08
C MET A 1 34.54 21.02 11.17
N GLY A 2 33.67 21.92 10.72
CA GLY A 2 32.21 21.87 10.92
C GLY A 2 31.58 20.76 10.09
N GLY A 3 31.45 19.60 10.71
CA GLY A 3 30.78 18.45 10.12
C GLY A 3 29.34 18.82 9.77
N LEU A 4 29.02 18.69 8.48
CA LEU A 4 27.68 18.39 7.96
C LEU A 4 26.56 19.19 8.61
N SER A 5 26.64 20.52 8.52
CA SER A 5 25.56 21.43 8.86
C SER A 5 24.25 20.96 8.21
N LEU A 6 23.14 21.00 8.94
CA LEU A 6 21.81 20.59 8.46
C LEU A 6 21.46 21.21 7.10
N TRP A 7 21.98 22.42 6.85
CA TRP A 7 21.87 23.14 5.59
C TRP A 7 22.47 22.39 4.39
N HIS A 8 23.59 21.68 4.59
CA HIS A 8 24.23 20.89 3.55
C HIS A 8 23.34 19.72 3.11
N TRP A 9 22.74 19.00 4.07
CA TRP A 9 21.83 17.89 3.77
C TRP A 9 20.58 18.34 3.01
N LEU A 10 20.04 19.52 3.32
CA LEU A 10 18.94 20.11 2.58
C LEU A 10 19.31 20.36 1.11
N VAL A 11 20.47 20.99 0.87
CA VAL A 11 20.97 21.29 -0.48
C VAL A 11 21.27 20.02 -1.26
N VAL A 12 21.89 19.02 -0.63
CA VAL A 12 22.17 17.71 -1.25
C VAL A 12 20.87 16.98 -1.62
N GLY A 13 19.87 16.98 -0.74
CA GLY A 13 18.56 16.38 -1.03
C GLY A 13 17.88 17.00 -2.25
N VAL A 14 17.97 18.33 -2.40
CA VAL A 14 17.44 19.05 -3.57
C VAL A 14 18.17 18.65 -4.85
N ILE A 15 19.50 18.57 -4.83
CA ILE A 15 20.30 18.16 -6.00
C ILE A 15 19.96 16.73 -6.42
N ILE A 16 19.85 15.80 -5.47
CA ILE A 16 19.47 14.41 -5.75
C ILE A 16 18.07 14.36 -6.38
N LEU A 17 17.11 15.11 -5.85
CA LEU A 17 15.75 15.15 -6.42
C LEU A 17 15.72 15.74 -7.83
N LEU A 18 16.57 16.72 -8.14
CA LEU A 18 16.73 17.29 -9.48
C LEU A 18 17.38 16.32 -10.47
N LEU A 19 18.41 15.58 -10.04
CA LEU A 19 19.12 14.60 -10.89
C LEU A 19 18.27 13.38 -11.22
N PHE A 20 17.56 12.85 -10.22
CA PHE A 20 16.73 11.66 -10.39
C PHE A 20 15.29 11.98 -10.84
N GLY A 21 14.84 13.22 -10.62
CA GLY A 21 13.49 13.68 -10.91
C GLY A 21 12.43 13.08 -9.95
N LYS A 22 11.27 13.75 -9.85
CA LYS A 22 10.17 13.33 -8.97
C LYS A 22 9.57 11.97 -9.30
N GLY A 23 9.64 11.53 -10.56
CA GLY A 23 9.03 10.28 -11.01
C GLY A 23 9.77 9.05 -10.50
N ARG A 24 11.08 8.96 -10.80
CA ARG A 24 11.90 7.80 -10.43
C ARG A 24 12.17 7.69 -8.93
N PHE A 25 12.34 8.83 -8.25
CA PHE A 25 12.56 8.85 -6.80
C PHE A 25 11.34 8.32 -6.03
N SER A 26 10.12 8.66 -6.46
CA SER A 26 8.89 8.22 -5.78
C SER A 26 8.63 6.72 -5.93
N ASP A 27 8.82 6.16 -7.13
CA ASP A 27 8.66 4.71 -7.35
C ASP A 27 9.69 3.91 -6.55
N MET A 28 10.97 4.30 -6.61
CA MET A 28 12.04 3.62 -5.86
C MET A 28 11.87 3.76 -4.35
N MET A 29 11.48 4.94 -3.86
CA MET A 29 11.24 5.16 -2.43
C MET A 29 10.00 4.39 -1.95
N GLY A 30 8.99 4.19 -2.80
CA GLY A 30 7.83 3.35 -2.51
C GLY A 30 8.20 1.88 -2.32
N ASP A 31 9.05 1.33 -3.17
CA ASP A 31 9.50 -0.06 -3.07
C ASP A 31 10.46 -0.28 -1.89
N VAL A 32 11.34 0.69 -1.63
CA VAL A 32 12.20 0.69 -0.42
C VAL A 32 11.34 0.80 0.85
N ALA A 33 10.32 1.66 0.86
CA ALA A 33 9.42 1.80 2.01
C ALA A 33 8.63 0.52 2.28
N LYS A 34 8.15 -0.18 1.24
CA LYS A 34 7.51 -1.49 1.38
C LYS A 34 8.49 -2.53 1.95
N GLY A 35 9.72 -2.59 1.44
CA GLY A 35 10.76 -3.50 1.94
C GLY A 35 11.08 -3.29 3.42
N ILE A 36 11.32 -2.03 3.83
CA ILE A 36 11.59 -1.67 5.22
C ILE A 36 10.37 -1.92 6.11
N LYS A 37 9.14 -1.66 5.63
CA LYS A 37 7.91 -1.93 6.39
C LYS A 37 7.71 -3.42 6.63
N SER A 38 7.96 -4.27 5.63
CA SER A 38 7.90 -5.73 5.76
C SER A 38 9.01 -6.27 6.67
N PHE A 39 10.21 -5.70 6.60
CA PHE A 39 11.31 -6.05 7.49
C PHE A 39 10.99 -5.71 8.95
N LYS A 40 10.49 -4.49 9.21
CA LYS A 40 10.06 -4.08 10.54
C LYS A 40 8.90 -4.94 11.04
N LYS A 41 7.92 -5.22 10.17
CA LYS A 41 6.76 -6.07 10.52
C LYS A 41 7.22 -7.48 10.89
N GLY A 42 8.09 -8.10 10.09
CA GLY A 42 8.62 -9.43 10.39
C GLY A 42 9.42 -9.47 11.70
N MET A 43 10.21 -8.43 11.99
CA MET A 43 10.94 -8.32 13.26
C MET A 43 9.99 -8.12 14.46
N SER A 44 8.91 -7.35 14.29
CA SER A 44 7.91 -7.15 15.34
C SER A 44 6.96 -8.35 15.51
N GLU A 45 6.71 -9.14 14.46
CA GLU A 45 5.92 -10.38 14.53
C GLU A 45 6.68 -11.51 15.26
N ASP A 46 8.02 -11.48 15.29
CA ASP A 46 8.85 -12.40 16.08
C ASP A 46 8.76 -12.09 17.60
N GLU A 47 8.50 -10.83 17.98
CA GLU A 47 8.31 -10.43 19.38
C GLU A 47 6.84 -10.46 19.85
N GLU A 48 5.87 -10.29 18.95
CA GLU A 48 4.43 -10.31 19.27
C GLU A 48 3.61 -11.12 18.23
N LYS A 49 3.24 -12.35 18.60
CA LYS A 49 2.20 -13.14 17.91
C LYS A 49 0.80 -12.60 18.25
N PRO A 50 -0.22 -12.62 17.36
CA PRO A 50 -0.27 -12.40 15.90
C PRO A 50 -1.09 -11.12 15.56
N ALA A 51 -0.53 -10.18 14.79
CA ALA A 51 -1.27 -9.01 14.33
C ALA A 51 -1.97 -9.27 12.98
N GLU A 52 -3.30 -9.11 13.00
CA GLU A 52 -4.25 -9.24 11.89
C GLU A 52 -3.80 -8.72 10.51
N PRO A 53 -4.35 -9.25 9.41
CA PRO A 53 -3.94 -8.91 8.05
C PRO A 53 -4.33 -7.48 7.68
N ARG A 54 -3.45 -6.52 7.94
CA ARG A 54 -3.53 -5.19 7.31
C ARG A 54 -3.16 -5.30 5.83
N ARG A 55 -4.20 -5.43 5.02
CA ARG A 55 -4.24 -5.18 3.58
C ARG A 55 -3.37 -3.98 3.22
N ILE A 56 -2.34 -4.21 2.41
CA ILE A 56 -1.58 -3.13 1.78
C ILE A 56 -2.49 -2.56 0.69
N GLU A 57 -3.22 -1.49 1.01
CA GLU A 57 -3.91 -0.66 0.02
C GLU A 57 -2.87 0.12 -0.78
N GLY A 58 -2.36 -0.52 -1.84
CA GLY A 58 -1.46 0.08 -2.81
C GLY A 58 -1.71 -0.57 -4.16
N GLY A 59 -2.80 -0.17 -4.82
CA GLY A 59 -3.19 -0.68 -6.14
C GLY A 59 -4.69 -0.98 -6.26
N ARG A 60 -5.56 -0.01 -6.01
CA ARG A 60 -6.96 -0.06 -6.44
C ARG A 60 -7.29 1.19 -7.25
N THR A 61 -6.65 1.31 -8.40
CA THR A 61 -7.14 2.15 -9.48
C THR A 61 -7.61 1.22 -10.58
N VAL A 62 -8.92 1.27 -10.85
CA VAL A 62 -9.61 0.80 -12.06
C VAL A 62 -9.68 -0.71 -12.26
N ASP A 63 -10.51 -1.39 -11.47
CA ASP A 63 -11.40 -2.41 -12.05
C ASP A 63 -12.71 -2.41 -11.25
N ALA A 64 -13.65 -1.62 -11.74
CA ALA A 64 -15.04 -1.70 -11.34
C ALA A 64 -15.79 -2.54 -12.39
N THR A 65 -15.41 -3.81 -12.52
CA THR A 65 -16.33 -4.82 -13.07
C THR A 65 -16.94 -5.53 -11.86
N PRO A 66 -18.19 -5.26 -11.47
CA PRO A 66 -18.87 -6.13 -10.51
C PRO A 66 -19.05 -7.51 -11.15
N PRO A 67 -18.51 -8.60 -10.54
CA PRO A 67 -18.79 -9.94 -11.00
C PRO A 67 -20.26 -10.23 -10.75
N VAL A 68 -21.02 -10.37 -11.84
CA VAL A 68 -22.28 -11.11 -11.83
C VAL A 68 -21.92 -12.55 -11.51
N GLU A 69 -22.09 -13.02 -10.26
CA GLU A 69 -22.51 -14.40 -10.04
C GLU A 69 -23.03 -14.75 -8.63
N ARG A 70 -24.33 -15.13 -8.61
CA ARG A 70 -24.99 -16.16 -7.78
C ARG A 70 -25.09 -15.99 -6.26
N SER A 71 -26.33 -15.85 -5.79
CA SER A 71 -27.12 -16.91 -5.11
C SER A 71 -28.47 -16.32 -4.64
N PRO A 72 -29.43 -17.11 -4.11
CA PRO A 72 -30.21 -18.17 -4.73
C PRO A 72 -31.73 -17.90 -4.58
N VAL A 73 -32.57 -18.66 -5.30
CA VAL A 73 -33.94 -19.09 -4.93
C VAL A 73 -34.79 -18.12 -4.09
N VAL A 74 -35.75 -17.45 -4.74
CA VAL A 74 -37.09 -17.23 -4.15
C VAL A 74 -38.09 -17.55 -5.24
N ASP A 75 -38.73 -18.70 -5.08
CA ASP A 75 -39.81 -19.23 -5.90
C ASP A 75 -41.02 -18.27 -5.85
N PRO A 76 -41.56 -17.75 -6.97
CA PRO A 76 -42.75 -16.90 -6.96
C PRO A 76 -44.06 -17.68 -6.78
N GLU A 77 -44.01 -18.99 -6.52
CA GLU A 77 -45.18 -19.88 -6.59
C GLU A 77 -46.04 -19.95 -5.32
N GLU A 78 -45.67 -19.27 -4.22
CA GLU A 78 -46.47 -19.27 -2.98
C GLU A 78 -47.32 -17.99 -2.80
N ARG A 79 -47.89 -17.47 -3.88
CA ARG A 79 -48.88 -16.38 -3.83
C ARG A 79 -50.01 -16.54 -4.85
N ARG A 80 -50.39 -17.79 -5.12
CA ARG A 80 -51.60 -18.19 -5.85
C ARG A 80 -52.11 -19.49 -5.21
N GLU A 81 -52.86 -19.40 -4.12
CA GLU A 81 -54.32 -19.63 -4.04
C GLU A 81 -54.57 -20.58 -2.84
N PRO A 82 -55.81 -20.77 -2.32
CA PRO A 82 -57.11 -20.21 -2.71
C PRO A 82 -57.72 -19.19 -1.72
#